data_AF-A0A6C0CEK1-F1
#
_entry.id   AF-A0A6C0CEK1-F1
#
_cell.length_a   1.000
_cell.length_b   1.000
_cell.length_c   1.000
_cell.angle_alpha   90.00
_cell.angle_beta   90.00
_cell.angle_gamma   90.00
#
_symmetry.space_group_name_H-M   'P 1'
#
loop_
_entity.id
_entity.type
_entity.pdbx_description
1 polymer ?
#
loop_
_entity_poly.entity_id
_entity_poly.type
_entity_poly.pdbx_seq_one_letter_code
_entity_poly.pdbx_strand_id
1 'polypeptide(L)'
;MAPYEFVISDIFIFNSNCVFACSSFEQRYNWLKTLMDTFIYPSKYLTKFVHKKDLTNHKTRGYEEHLDEPGKHGYFVDSDDRQDIVKLPIPDCYEVKEGGYLKVPDLKTSAFLRSKGSAFKLRCSKNDDGSWTVLENIPHID
;
A
#
# COMPACT_ATOMS: atom_id res chain seq x y z
N MET A 1 13.74 29.75 -3.09
CA MET A 1 14.08 28.33 -2.99
C MET A 1 12.81 27.56 -2.70
N ALA A 2 12.56 26.45 -3.39
CA ALA A 2 11.48 25.55 -2.99
C ALA A 2 11.80 24.98 -1.60
N PRO A 3 10.80 24.79 -0.72
CA PRO A 3 11.02 24.19 0.59
C PRO A 3 11.52 22.75 0.44
N TYR A 4 12.45 22.34 1.31
CA TYR A 4 12.91 20.96 1.37
C TYR A 4 11.75 20.04 1.76
N GLU A 5 11.63 18.89 1.09
CA GLU A 5 10.62 17.88 1.38
C GLU A 5 11.28 16.68 2.06
N PHE A 6 10.75 16.26 3.21
CA PHE A 6 11.21 15.09 3.95
C PHE A 6 10.07 14.10 4.13
N VAL A 7 10.36 12.84 3.81
CA VAL A 7 9.43 11.74 4.05
C VAL A 7 9.66 11.22 5.45
N ILE A 8 8.60 11.21 6.27
CA ILE A 8 8.63 10.61 7.60
C ILE A 8 7.96 9.25 7.52
N SER A 9 8.69 8.21 7.95
CA SER A 9 8.30 6.81 7.77
C SER A 9 7.92 6.07 9.05
N ASP A 10 8.39 6.53 10.22
CA ASP A 10 8.12 5.87 11.50
C ASP A 10 8.25 6.87 12.67
N ILE A 11 7.74 6.47 13.83
CA ILE A 11 7.89 7.16 15.11
C ILE A 11 8.57 6.25 16.12
N PHE A 12 9.55 6.79 16.85
CA PHE A 12 10.32 6.01 17.83
C PHE A 12 9.89 6.29 19.28
N ILE A 13 9.75 7.56 19.62
CA ILE A 13 9.32 8.04 20.95
C ILE A 13 8.18 9.04 20.78
N PHE A 14 7.14 8.89 21.60
CA PHE A 14 6.05 9.86 21.68
C PHE A 14 5.69 10.12 23.14
N ASN A 15 5.59 11.40 23.52
CA ASN A 15 5.29 11.83 24.89
C ASN A 15 6.16 11.11 25.95
N SER A 16 7.48 11.09 25.73
CA SER A 16 8.49 10.42 26.57
C SER A 16 8.32 8.90 26.72
N ASN A 17 7.44 8.26 25.96
CA ASN A 17 7.30 6.81 25.90
C ASN A 17 7.98 6.24 24.64
N CYS A 18 8.74 5.15 24.82
CA CYS A 18 9.30 4.40 23.70
C CYS A 18 8.20 3.57 23.04
N VAL A 19 7.44 4.21 22.15
CA VAL A 19 6.35 3.55 21.42
C VAL A 19 6.87 2.40 20.55
N PHE A 20 8.09 2.50 20.04
CA PHE A 20 8.71 1.44 19.24
C PHE A 20 8.70 0.08 19.95
N ALA A 21 9.05 0.04 21.24
CA ALA A 21 9.17 -1.22 21.98
C ALA A 21 7.83 -1.89 22.31
N CYS A 22 6.72 -1.15 22.27
CA CYS A 22 5.41 -1.63 22.72
C CYS A 22 4.31 -1.60 21.66
N SER A 23 4.64 -1.29 20.41
CA SER A 23 3.66 -1.23 19.32
C SER A 23 4.18 -1.87 18.04
N SER A 24 3.26 -2.40 17.24
CA SER A 24 3.57 -2.91 15.89
C SER A 24 3.92 -1.77 14.94
N PHE A 25 4.58 -2.08 13.82
CA PHE A 25 4.87 -1.05 12.82
C PHE A 25 3.60 -0.41 12.26
N GLU A 26 2.53 -1.20 12.03
CA GLU A 26 1.25 -0.67 11.54
C GLU A 26 0.64 0.36 12.51
N GLN A 27 0.67 0.08 13.82
CA GLN A 27 0.17 1.01 14.83
C GLN A 27 0.93 2.33 14.77
N ARG A 28 2.27 2.27 14.71
CA ARG A 28 3.12 3.47 14.63
C ARG A 28 2.93 4.22 13.33
N TYR A 29 2.78 3.51 12.22
CA TYR A 29 2.49 4.08 10.90
C TYR A 29 1.18 4.86 10.89
N ASN A 30 0.12 4.30 11.47
CA ASN A 30 -1.17 4.97 11.57
C ASN A 30 -1.15 6.14 12.55
N TRP A 31 -0.50 5.99 13.72
CA TRP A 31 -0.34 7.07 14.69
C TRP A 31 0.47 8.23 14.11
N LEU A 32 1.57 7.96 13.40
CA LEU A 32 2.39 8.97 12.76
C LEU A 32 1.54 9.87 11.86
N LYS A 33 0.67 9.28 11.02
CA LYS A 33 -0.23 10.07 10.17
C LYS A 33 -1.08 11.05 10.99
N THR A 34 -1.77 10.54 12.02
CA THR A 34 -2.61 11.38 12.89
C THR A 34 -1.80 12.47 13.60
N LEU A 35 -0.59 12.14 14.07
CA LEU A 35 0.31 13.10 14.74
C LEU A 35 0.78 14.19 13.79
N MET A 36 1.16 13.83 12.56
CA MET A 36 1.54 14.80 11.53
C MET A 36 0.40 15.76 11.23
N ASP A 37 -0.82 15.24 11.02
CA ASP A 37 -2.00 16.08 10.74
C ASP A 37 -2.36 17.00 11.92
N THR A 38 -2.12 16.55 13.16
CA THR A 38 -2.46 17.30 14.38
C THR A 38 -1.44 18.40 14.70
N PHE A 39 -0.15 18.10 14.56
CA PHE A 39 0.93 18.94 15.12
C PHE A 39 1.79 19.62 14.06
N ILE A 40 1.80 19.14 12.82
CA ILE A 40 2.60 19.74 11.74
C ILE A 40 1.70 20.65 10.92
N TYR A 41 1.85 21.96 11.16
CA TYR A 41 1.16 22.97 10.36
C TYR A 41 1.95 23.26 9.09
N PRO A 42 1.40 22.95 7.89
CA PRO A 42 2.11 23.22 6.64
C PRO A 42 2.23 24.74 6.43
N SER A 43 3.47 25.23 6.48
CA SER A 43 3.83 26.60 6.13
C SER A 43 4.52 26.60 4.76
N LYS A 44 4.14 27.52 3.87
CA LYS A 44 4.75 27.67 2.54
C LYS A 44 6.25 27.98 2.57
N TYR A 45 6.77 28.46 3.70
CA TYR A 45 8.16 28.90 3.86
C TYR A 45 9.00 27.92 4.68
N LEU A 46 8.38 26.90 5.26
CA LEU A 46 9.06 25.89 6.07
C LEU A 46 9.21 24.59 5.31
N THR A 47 10.10 23.75 5.83
CA THR A 47 10.26 22.35 5.43
C THR A 47 8.92 21.63 5.41
N LYS A 48 8.67 20.89 4.33
CA LYS A 48 7.47 20.10 4.15
C LYS A 48 7.74 18.68 4.62
N PHE A 49 6.97 18.21 5.59
CA PHE A 49 6.98 16.82 6.02
C PHE A 49 5.83 16.08 5.34
N VAL A 50 6.16 14.94 4.72
CA VAL A 50 5.18 14.12 4.00
C VAL A 50 5.16 12.75 4.66
N HIS A 51 3.96 12.29 5.02
CA HIS A 51 3.77 10.93 5.48
C HIS A 51 3.99 9.96 4.31
N LYS A 52 4.67 8.84 4.54
CA LYS A 52 5.01 7.87 3.48
C LYS A 52 3.80 7.41 2.65
N LYS A 53 2.61 7.29 3.26
CA LYS A 53 1.35 6.95 2.56
C LYS A 53 0.93 7.97 1.50
N ASP A 54 1.22 9.25 1.74
CA ASP A 54 0.76 10.35 0.90
C ASP A 54 1.79 10.66 -0.21
N LEU A 55 2.83 9.83 -0.33
CA LEU A 55 3.86 9.89 -1.35
C LEU A 55 3.35 9.32 -2.70
N THR A 56 2.43 10.02 -3.35
CA THR A 56 1.79 9.57 -4.60
C THR A 56 2.62 9.82 -5.86
N ASN A 57 3.62 10.70 -5.79
CA ASN A 57 4.41 11.12 -6.95
C ASN A 57 5.55 10.15 -7.32
N HIS A 58 5.79 9.12 -6.52
CA HIS A 58 6.88 8.18 -6.74
C HIS A 58 6.35 6.80 -7.13
N LYS A 59 6.78 6.29 -8.30
CA LYS A 59 6.51 4.92 -8.73
C LYS A 59 7.35 3.95 -7.89
N THR A 60 6.82 3.50 -6.75
CA THR A 60 7.48 2.47 -5.93
C THR A 60 7.24 1.08 -6.52
N ARG A 61 8.31 0.29 -6.70
CA ARG A 61 8.24 -1.10 -7.17
C ARG A 61 8.30 -2.03 -5.95
N GLY A 62 7.15 -2.45 -5.44
CA GLY A 62 7.09 -3.27 -4.23
C GLY A 62 6.01 -2.81 -3.24
N TYR A 63 6.05 -3.33 -2.03
CA TYR A 63 5.10 -3.04 -0.96
C TYR A 63 5.80 -2.97 0.39
N GLU A 64 5.18 -2.23 1.30
CA GLU A 64 5.61 -2.21 2.69
C GLU A 64 4.89 -3.32 3.44
N GLU A 65 5.64 -4.17 4.11
CA GLU A 65 5.09 -5.23 4.95
C GLU A 65 5.05 -4.75 6.39
N HIS A 66 3.90 -4.93 7.03
CA HIS A 66 3.64 -4.48 8.39
C HIS A 66 3.56 -5.72 9.28
N LEU A 67 4.67 -6.08 9.91
CA LEU A 67 4.68 -7.17 10.88
C LEU A 67 3.92 -6.75 12.15
N ASP A 68 3.09 -7.66 12.66
CA ASP A 68 2.32 -7.47 13.90
C ASP A 68 3.18 -7.58 15.17
N GLU A 69 4.47 -7.89 15.04
CA GLU A 69 5.39 -8.01 16.16
C GLU A 69 5.83 -6.62 16.69
N PRO A 70 5.70 -6.37 18.01
CA PRO A 70 6.22 -5.16 18.63
C PRO A 70 7.74 -5.01 18.43
N GLY A 71 8.21 -3.78 18.28
CA GLY A 71 9.65 -3.50 18.16
C GLY A 71 10.26 -3.95 16.82
N LYS A 72 9.45 -4.31 15.83
CA LYS A 72 9.91 -4.54 14.47
C LYS A 72 9.78 -3.28 13.62
N HIS A 73 10.75 -3.09 12.74
CA HIS A 73 10.68 -2.12 11.66
C HIS A 73 9.81 -2.67 10.54
N GLY A 74 9.05 -1.79 9.88
CA GLY A 74 8.52 -2.11 8.56
C GLY A 74 9.67 -2.22 7.57
N TYR A 75 9.60 -3.18 6.66
CA TYR A 75 10.53 -3.29 5.56
C TYR A 75 9.77 -3.22 4.24
N PHE A 76 10.48 -2.71 3.25
CA PHE A 76 9.98 -2.65 1.89
C PHE A 76 10.45 -3.88 1.15
N VAL A 77 9.50 -4.68 0.66
CA VAL A 77 9.80 -5.83 -0.19
C VAL A 77 9.74 -5.35 -1.63
N ASP A 78 10.88 -5.35 -2.30
CA ASP A 78 10.94 -5.20 -3.75
C ASP A 78 10.39 -6.50 -4.36
N SER A 79 9.18 -6.42 -4.89
CA SER A 79 8.54 -7.56 -5.55
C SER A 79 8.18 -7.15 -6.98
N ASP A 80 8.84 -7.78 -7.95
CA ASP A 80 8.38 -7.81 -9.34
C ASP A 80 7.43 -9.00 -9.58
N ASP A 81 6.82 -9.52 -8.52
CA ASP A 81 5.90 -10.68 -8.49
C ASP A 81 4.52 -10.35 -9.08
N ARG A 82 4.49 -9.53 -10.13
CA ARG A 82 3.26 -9.24 -10.86
C ARG A 82 2.98 -10.39 -11.80
N GLN A 83 1.80 -10.96 -11.65
CA GLN A 83 1.31 -12.02 -12.49
C GLN A 83 0.63 -11.45 -13.73
N ASP A 84 0.78 -12.16 -14.85
CA ASP A 84 0.06 -11.85 -16.07
C ASP A 84 -1.40 -12.28 -15.91
N ILE A 85 -2.32 -11.30 -15.95
CA ILE A 85 -3.77 -11.48 -15.89
C ILE A 85 -4.36 -11.27 -17.28
N VAL A 86 -5.28 -12.16 -17.67
CA VAL A 86 -6.04 -12.06 -18.91
C VAL A 86 -7.53 -11.98 -18.58
N LYS A 87 -8.22 -10.99 -19.16
CA LYS A 87 -9.66 -10.86 -19.04
C LYS A 87 -10.35 -11.90 -19.92
N LEU A 88 -11.29 -12.64 -19.34
CA LEU A 88 -12.08 -13.62 -20.07
C LEU A 88 -13.28 -12.96 -20.77
N PRO A 89 -13.94 -13.64 -21.73
CA PRO A 89 -15.16 -13.15 -22.37
C PRO A 89 -16.33 -12.93 -21.39
N ILE A 90 -16.26 -13.54 -20.20
CA ILE A 90 -17.24 -13.41 -19.14
C ILE A 90 -16.92 -12.15 -18.31
N PRO A 91 -17.91 -11.26 -18.06
CA PRO A 91 -17.71 -10.08 -17.23
C PRO A 91 -17.14 -10.42 -15.85
N ASP A 92 -16.16 -9.64 -15.40
CA ASP A 92 -15.48 -9.78 -14.11
C ASP A 92 -14.82 -11.14 -13.83
N CYS A 93 -14.57 -11.93 -14.88
CA CYS A 93 -13.74 -13.12 -14.80
C CYS A 93 -12.36 -12.85 -15.39
N TYR A 94 -11.33 -13.16 -14.63
CA TYR A 94 -9.94 -12.97 -15.04
C TYR A 94 -9.15 -14.24 -14.73
N GLU A 95 -8.31 -14.65 -15.67
CA GLU A 95 -7.42 -15.81 -15.58
C GLU A 95 -6.00 -15.36 -15.29
N VAL A 96 -5.32 -16.07 -14.40
CA VAL A 96 -3.89 -15.87 -14.12
C VAL A 96 -3.11 -16.85 -14.97
N LYS A 97 -2.07 -16.40 -15.71
CA LYS A 97 -1.29 -17.29 -16.59
C LYS A 97 -0.64 -18.48 -15.86
N GLU A 98 -0.33 -18.35 -14.58
CA GLU A 98 0.16 -19.45 -13.74
C GLU A 98 -0.93 -20.47 -13.34
N GLY A 99 -2.16 -20.28 -13.83
CA GLY A 99 -3.31 -21.14 -13.62
C GLY A 99 -4.20 -20.68 -12.46
N GLY A 100 -5.51 -20.72 -12.69
CA GLY A 100 -6.54 -20.31 -11.72
C GLY A 100 -7.19 -18.98 -12.07
N TYR A 101 -8.17 -18.58 -11.25
CA TYR A 101 -8.98 -17.38 -11.48
C TYR A 101 -8.76 -16.33 -10.39
N LEU A 102 -8.80 -15.06 -10.79
CA LEU A 102 -8.73 -13.94 -9.87
C LEU A 102 -10.09 -13.69 -9.20
N LYS A 103 -10.12 -13.65 -7.87
CA LYS A 103 -11.29 -13.27 -7.09
C LYS A 103 -11.52 -11.76 -7.20
N VAL A 104 -12.78 -11.40 -7.40
CA VAL A 104 -13.25 -10.01 -7.42
C VAL A 104 -14.22 -9.84 -6.23
N PRO A 105 -13.72 -9.51 -5.03
CA PRO A 105 -14.53 -9.54 -3.81
C PRO A 105 -15.51 -8.37 -3.68
N ASP A 106 -15.24 -7.25 -4.35
CA ASP A 106 -16.03 -6.03 -4.23
C ASP A 106 -16.13 -5.24 -5.55
N LEU A 107 -17.08 -4.30 -5.59
CA LEU A 107 -17.30 -3.43 -6.76
C LEU A 107 -16.10 -2.53 -7.06
N LYS A 108 -15.34 -2.15 -6.04
CA LYS A 108 -14.14 -1.33 -6.18
C LYS A 108 -13.06 -2.06 -6.98
N THR A 109 -12.85 -3.33 -6.65
CA THR A 109 -11.95 -4.24 -7.35
C THR A 109 -12.42 -4.49 -8.77
N SER A 110 -13.73 -4.70 -8.97
CA SER A 110 -14.33 -4.84 -10.31
C SER A 110 -14.03 -3.61 -11.19
N ALA A 111 -14.32 -2.40 -10.69
CA ALA A 111 -14.08 -1.16 -11.42
C ALA A 111 -12.59 -0.95 -11.73
N PHE A 112 -11.71 -1.23 -10.78
CA PHE A 112 -10.26 -1.18 -10.98
C PHE A 112 -9.79 -2.15 -12.07
N LEU A 113 -10.19 -3.42 -12.01
CA LEU A 113 -9.77 -4.42 -12.98
C LEU A 113 -10.30 -4.11 -14.39
N ARG A 114 -11.53 -3.60 -14.51
CA ARG A 114 -12.09 -3.16 -15.80
C ARG A 114 -11.30 -2.02 -16.44
N SER A 115 -10.68 -1.15 -15.63
CA SER A 115 -9.87 -0.03 -16.13
C SER A 115 -8.53 -0.45 -16.76
N LYS A 116 -8.06 -1.68 -16.50
CA LYS A 116 -6.71 -2.15 -16.88
C LYS A 116 -6.61 -2.73 -18.29
N GLY A 117 -7.73 -2.95 -18.99
CA GLY A 117 -7.77 -3.48 -20.36
C GLY A 117 -7.92 -5.01 -20.42
N SER A 118 -7.56 -5.61 -21.56
CA SER A 118 -7.76 -7.04 -21.84
C SER A 118 -6.67 -7.95 -21.26
N ALA A 119 -5.43 -7.46 -21.14
CA ALA A 119 -4.33 -8.18 -20.51
C ALA A 119 -3.45 -7.17 -19.76
N PHE A 120 -3.09 -7.49 -18.53
CA PHE A 120 -2.31 -6.60 -17.67
C PHE A 120 -1.53 -7.39 -16.63
N LYS A 121 -0.54 -6.73 -16.03
CA LYS A 121 0.23 -7.28 -14.91
C LYS A 121 -0.33 -6.76 -13.60
N LEU A 122 -0.67 -7.66 -12.69
CA LEU A 122 -1.25 -7.32 -11.39
C LEU A 122 -0.63 -8.19 -10.30
N ARG A 123 -0.50 -7.62 -9.11
CA ARG A 123 0.00 -8.35 -7.95
C ARG A 123 -1.13 -9.11 -7.26
N CYS A 124 -0.99 -10.43 -7.17
CA CYS A 124 -1.95 -11.32 -6.53
C CYS A 124 -1.26 -12.51 -5.86
N SER A 125 -1.92 -13.13 -4.90
CA SER A 125 -1.47 -14.37 -4.23
C SER A 125 -2.42 -15.52 -4.49
N LYS A 126 -1.87 -16.72 -4.67
CA LYS A 126 -2.66 -17.94 -4.82
C LYS A 126 -3.17 -18.40 -3.45
N ASN A 127 -4.45 -18.73 -3.39
CA ASN A 127 -5.13 -19.31 -2.23
C ASN A 127 -5.07 -20.85 -2.29
N ASP A 128 -5.33 -21.51 -1.16
CA ASP A 128 -5.36 -22.98 -1.07
C ASP A 128 -6.44 -23.63 -1.95
N ASP A 129 -7.50 -22.89 -2.27
CA ASP A 129 -8.59 -23.32 -3.17
C ASP A 129 -8.26 -23.18 -4.68
N GLY A 130 -7.04 -22.74 -5.01
CA GLY A 130 -6.58 -22.55 -6.39
C GLY A 130 -7.02 -21.24 -7.05
N SER A 131 -7.77 -20.39 -6.35
CA SER A 131 -8.08 -19.03 -6.78
C SER A 131 -6.98 -18.04 -6.38
N TRP A 132 -7.03 -16.82 -6.92
CA TRP A 132 -6.05 -15.77 -6.64
C TRP A 132 -6.70 -14.54 -6.01
N THR A 133 -6.05 -13.92 -5.03
CA THR A 133 -6.51 -12.70 -4.35
C THR A 133 -5.66 -11.51 -4.76
N VAL A 134 -6.29 -10.38 -5.10
CA VAL A 134 -5.59 -9.13 -5.45
C VAL A 134 -4.90 -8.56 -4.21
N LEU A 135 -3.61 -8.26 -4.33
CA LEU A 135 -2.79 -7.61 -3.28
C LEU A 135 -2.38 -6.18 -3.67
N GLU A 136 -2.90 -5.66 -4.78
CA GLU A 136 -2.60 -4.31 -5.26
C GLU A 136 -3.37 -3.28 -4.42
N ASN A 137 -2.73 -2.17 -4.06
CA ASN A 137 -3.41 -1.06 -3.38
C ASN A 137 -4.40 -0.41 -4.35
N ILE A 138 -5.67 -0.81 -4.29
CA ILE A 138 -6.73 -0.26 -5.15
C ILE A 138 -7.11 1.13 -4.61
N PRO A 139 -6.88 2.21 -5.38
CA PRO A 139 -7.24 3.57 -4.96
C PRO A 139 -8.75 3.66 -4.71
N HIS A 140 -9.17 4.50 -3.76
CA HIS A 140 -10.59 4.82 -3.60
C HIS A 140 -11.11 5.45 -4.89
N ILE A 141 -12.21 4.90 -5.39
CA ILE A 141 -12.96 5.47 -6.51
C ILE A 141 -14.10 6.22 -5.84
N ASP A 142 -14.10 7.55 -6.00
CA ASP A 142 -15.20 8.43 -5.59
C ASP A 142 -16.45 8.21 -6.46
#